data_AF-A0A5B9EEK6-F1
#
_entry.id   AF-A0A5B9EEK6-F1
#
_cell.length_a   1.000
_cell.length_b   1.000
_cell.length_c   1.000
_cell.angle_alpha   90.00
_cell.angle_beta   90.00
_cell.angle_gamma   90.00
#
_symmetry.space_group_name_H-M   'P 1'
#
loop_
_entity.id
_entity.type
_entity.pdbx_description
1 polymer ?
#
loop_
_entity_poly.entity_id
_entity_poly.type
_entity_poly.pdbx_seq_one_letter_code
_entity_poly.pdbx_strand_id
1 'polypeptide(L)' 'MGVPQDVAKAVAFLASDGAGFVTGQKISVNGSNTLE' A
#
# COMPACT_ATOMS: atom_id res chain seq x y z
N MET A 1 4.65 0.85 15.76
CA MET A 1 3.79 -0.33 15.48
C MET A 1 2.78 0.09 14.43
N GLY A 2 2.54 -0.72 13.40
CA GLY A 2 1.50 -0.44 12.41
C GLY A 2 0.11 -0.83 12.94
N VAL A 3 -0.93 -0.14 12.45
CA VAL A 3 -2.33 -0.45 12.74
C VAL A 3 -3.07 -0.88 11.46
N PRO A 4 -4.20 -1.61 11.56
CA PRO A 4 -4.94 -2.06 10.39
C PRO A 4 -5.30 -0.94 9.39
N GLN A 5 -5.52 0.27 9.89
CA GLN A 5 -5.86 1.45 9.09
C GLN A 5 -4.72 1.88 8.16
N ASP A 6 -3.47 1.56 8.48
CA ASP A 6 -2.33 1.89 7.63
C ASP A 6 -2.39 1.10 6.32
N VAL A 7 -2.69 -0.19 6.40
CA VAL A 7 -2.91 -1.06 5.23
C VAL A 7 -4.20 -0.65 4.51
N ALA A 8 -5.29 -0.39 5.24
CA ALA A 8 -6.58 -0.04 4.64
C ALA A 8 -6.49 1.23 3.77
N LYS A 9 -5.74 2.25 4.20
CA LYS A 9 -5.51 3.47 3.42
C LYS A 9 -4.75 3.20 2.11
N ALA A 10 -3.72 2.34 2.16
CA ALA A 10 -2.98 1.95 0.97
C ALA A 10 -3.88 1.20 -0.03
N VAL A 11 -4.72 0.27 0.46
CA VAL A 11 -5.71 -0.43 -0.36
C VAL A 11 -6.73 0.53 -0.95
N ALA A 12 -7.25 1.48 -0.15
CA ALA A 12 -8.21 2.47 -0.61
C ALA A 12 -7.63 3.36 -1.73
N PHE A 13 -6.35 3.74 -1.64
CA PHE A 13 -5.67 4.47 -2.72
C PHE A 13 -5.55 3.60 -3.99
N LEU A 14 -5.11 2.35 -3.87
CA LEU A 14 -4.96 1.45 -5.01
C LEU A 14 -6.29 1.13 -5.71
N ALA A 15 -7.41 1.16 -4.98
CA ALA A 15 -8.75 0.97 -5.54
C ALA A 15 -9.36 2.25 -6.15
N SER A 16 -8.69 3.40 -6.00
CA SER A 16 -9.18 4.68 -6.52
C SER A 16 -8.74 4.93 -7.97
N ASP A 17 -9.43 5.84 -8.66
CA ASP A 17 -9.08 6.24 -10.04
C ASP A 17 -7.65 6.79 -10.16
N GLY A 18 -7.09 7.35 -9.08
CA GLY A 18 -5.73 7.89 -9.04
C GLY A 18 -4.63 6.83 -9.18
N ALA A 19 -4.94 5.55 -8.99
CA ALA A 19 -4.00 4.44 -9.11
C ALA A 19 -4.08 3.72 -10.47
N GLY A 20 -4.79 4.26 -11.47
CA GLY A 20 -5.07 3.58 -12.74
C GLY A 20 -3.84 3.14 -13.57
N PHE A 21 -2.64 3.64 -13.25
CA PHE A 21 -1.39 3.22 -13.91
C PHE A 21 -0.56 2.21 -13.09
N VAL A 22 -0.98 1.89 -11.86
CA VAL A 22 -0.24 1.02 -10.95
C VAL A 22 -0.72 -0.42 -11.12
N THR A 23 0.13 -1.28 -11.71
CA THR A 23 -0.19 -2.70 -11.94
C THR A 23 1.07 -3.57 -11.87
N GLY A 24 0.89 -4.85 -11.52
CA GLY A 24 1.97 -5.83 -11.42
C GLY A 24 2.97 -5.60 -10.29
N GLN A 25 2.70 -4.66 -9.38
CA GLN A 25 3.61 -4.31 -8.29
C GLN A 25 3.21 -4.97 -6.97
N LYS A 26 4.21 -5.29 -6.14
CA LYS A 26 4.02 -5.65 -4.73
C LYS A 26 4.35 -4.42 -3.87
N ILE A 27 3.43 -4.00 -3.02
CA ILE A 27 3.61 -2.81 -2.17
C ILE A 27 3.65 -3.24 -0.70
N SER A 28 4.77 -2.92 -0.05
CA SER A 28 4.99 -3.19 1.38
C SER A 28 4.53 -1.99 2.21
N VAL A 29 3.61 -2.23 3.15
CA VAL A 29 3.14 -1.21 4.11
C VAL A 29 3.71 -1.56 5.49
N ASN A 30 4.99 -1.23 5.69
CA ASN A 30 5.77 -1.68 6.86
C ASN A 30 6.56 -0.56 7.56
N GLY A 31 6.40 0.70 7.16
CA GLY A 31 7.05 1.85 7.79
C GLY A 31 8.58 1.83 7.69
N SER A 32 9.11 1.47 6.51
CA SER A 32 10.55 1.36 6.20
C SER A 32 11.28 0.11 6.74
N ASN A 33 10.57 -0.93 7.18
CA ASN A 33 11.14 -2.24 7.51
C ASN A 33 11.17 -3.19 6.30
N THR A 34 11.69 -2.73 5.16
CA THR A 34 11.88 -3.61 3.99
C THR A 34 13.12 -4.46 4.24
N LEU A 35 12.90 -5.71 4.63
CA LEU A 35 13.91 -6.76 4.45
C LEU A 35 13.67 -7.28 3.03
N GLU A 36 14.58 -6.95 2.13
CA GLU A 36 14.68 -7.59 0.82
C GLU A 36 14.97 -9.10 0.97
#